data_AF-A0A8T4AN93-F1
#
_entry.id   AF-A0A8T4AN93-F1
#
_cell.length_a   1.000
_cell.length_b   1.000
_cell.length_c   1.000
_cell.angle_alpha   90.00
_cell.angle_beta   90.00
_cell.angle_gamma   90.00
#
_symmetry.space_group_name_H-M   'P 1'
#
loop_
_entity.id
_entity.type
_entity.pdbx_description
1 polymer ?
#
loop_
_entity_poly.entity_id
_entity_poly.type
_entity_poly.pdbx_seq_one_letter_code
_entity_poly.pdbx_strand_id
1 'polypeptide(L)'
;MQNKKNAEQLTEQQQFDIRLAFQAHEIVEHKYYLSEQQGCDVGLEQSIQNWVASGHARRFSNDFSQNQENIYASCITSCNDKNCNNSCLLSINEVHDLMGDLEK
;
A
#
# COMPACT_ATOMS: atom_id res chain seq x y z
N MET A 1 -13.98 28.98 22.68
CA MET A 1 -13.37 27.64 22.59
C MET A 1 -13.62 27.14 21.18
N GLN A 2 -12.56 26.98 20.38
CA GLN A 2 -12.68 26.55 18.98
C GLN A 2 -13.09 25.09 18.94
N ASN A 3 -14.26 24.79 18.36
CA ASN A 3 -14.68 23.44 18.00
C ASN A 3 -13.65 22.88 17.01
N LYS A 4 -12.75 22.01 17.49
CA LYS A 4 -11.91 21.18 16.62
C LYS A 4 -12.88 20.32 15.82
N LYS A 5 -13.03 20.61 14.53
CA LYS A 5 -13.64 19.69 13.56
C LYS A 5 -12.95 18.34 13.75
N ASN A 6 -13.66 17.30 14.16
CA ASN A 6 -13.14 15.95 14.11
C ASN A 6 -12.82 15.69 12.64
N ALA A 7 -11.53 15.64 12.29
CA ALA A 7 -11.10 15.21 10.98
C ALA A 7 -11.65 13.80 10.76
N GLU A 8 -12.25 13.56 9.60
CA GLU A 8 -12.78 12.26 9.22
C GLU A 8 -11.66 11.21 9.32
N GLN A 9 -11.80 10.22 10.19
CA GLN A 9 -10.80 9.17 10.41
C GLN A 9 -11.29 7.87 9.77
N LEU A 10 -10.40 7.15 9.09
CA LEU A 10 -10.68 5.82 8.57
C LEU A 10 -10.90 4.83 9.72
N THR A 11 -11.92 4.00 9.59
CA THR A 11 -12.16 2.84 10.46
C THR A 11 -11.02 1.82 10.35
N GLU A 12 -10.86 0.97 11.36
CA GLU A 12 -9.87 -0.12 11.34
C GLU A 12 -10.04 -1.03 10.12
N GLN A 13 -11.30 -1.32 9.74
CA GLN A 13 -11.59 -2.12 8.55
C GLN A 13 -11.09 -1.43 7.26
N GLN A 14 -11.33 -0.13 7.11
CA GLN A 14 -10.84 0.63 5.96
C GLN A 14 -9.32 0.68 5.90
N GLN A 15 -8.66 0.85 7.05
CA GLN A 15 -7.20 0.82 7.14
C GLN A 15 -6.64 -0.55 6.72
N PHE A 16 -7.28 -1.63 7.17
CA PHE A 16 -6.94 -2.99 6.77
C PHE A 16 -7.11 -3.20 5.27
N ASP A 17 -8.26 -2.83 4.71
CA ASP A 17 -8.58 -3.01 3.29
C ASP A 17 -7.61 -2.22 2.39
N ILE A 18 -7.27 -0.98 2.78
CA ILE A 18 -6.30 -0.14 2.07
C ILE A 18 -4.91 -0.78 2.09
N ARG A 19 -4.44 -1.21 3.26
CA ARG A 19 -3.14 -1.87 3.38
C ARG A 19 -3.08 -3.16 2.57
N LEU A 20 -4.15 -3.96 2.61
CA LEU A 20 -4.25 -5.20 1.84
C LEU A 20 -4.21 -4.94 0.33
N ALA A 21 -4.91 -3.90 -0.14
CA ALA A 21 -4.92 -3.53 -1.56
C ALA A 21 -3.50 -3.17 -2.05
N PHE A 22 -2.78 -2.31 -1.32
CA PHE A 22 -1.41 -1.95 -1.70
C PHE A 22 -0.45 -3.13 -1.60
N GLN A 23 -0.58 -3.97 -0.58
CA GLN A 23 0.22 -5.19 -0.46
C GLN A 23 -0.01 -6.15 -1.64
N ALA A 24 -1.26 -6.29 -2.10
CA ALA A 24 -1.57 -7.14 -3.25
C ALA A 24 -0.92 -6.59 -4.54
N HIS A 25 -0.92 -5.26 -4.72
CA HIS A 25 -0.21 -4.62 -5.83
C HIS A 25 1.29 -4.90 -5.80
N GLU A 26 1.94 -4.78 -4.64
CA GLU A 26 3.37 -5.09 -4.47
C GLU A 26 3.71 -6.53 -4.87
N ILE A 27 2.88 -7.49 -4.49
CA ILE A 27 3.10 -8.91 -4.82
C ILE A 27 2.98 -9.14 -6.34
N VAL A 28 2.07 -8.44 -7.01
CA VAL A 28 1.90 -8.53 -8.47
C VAL A 28 3.08 -7.90 -9.20
N GLU A 29 3.57 -6.75 -8.73
CA GLU A 29 4.77 -6.12 -9.29
C GLU A 29 6.02 -6.98 -9.05
N HIS A 30 6.19 -7.53 -7.85
CA HIS A 30 7.25 -8.49 -7.54
C HIS A 30 7.20 -9.71 -8.46
N LYS A 31 6.00 -10.25 -8.72
CA LYS A 31 5.81 -11.37 -9.66
C LYS A 31 6.28 -10.99 -11.06
N TYR A 32 5.96 -9.78 -11.52
CA TYR A 32 6.35 -9.30 -12.85
C TYR A 32 7.88 -9.30 -13.00
N TYR A 33 8.59 -8.60 -12.12
CA TYR A 33 10.06 -8.53 -12.20
C TYR A 33 10.73 -9.88 -12.00
N LEU A 34 10.21 -10.71 -11.09
CA LEU A 34 10.73 -12.06 -10.89
C LEU A 34 10.55 -12.94 -12.13
N SER A 35 9.44 -12.77 -12.86
CA SER A 35 9.19 -13.46 -14.13
C SER A 35 10.15 -13.01 -15.22
N GLU A 36 10.41 -11.70 -15.31
CA GLU A 36 11.41 -11.16 -16.26
C GLU A 36 12.82 -11.70 -15.96
N GLN A 37 13.21 -11.75 -14.69
CA GLN A 37 14.52 -12.28 -14.28
C GLN A 37 14.69 -13.77 -14.61
N GLN A 38 13.62 -14.57 -14.48
CA GLN A 38 13.67 -16.00 -14.78
C GLN A 38 13.40 -16.33 -16.25
N GLY A 39 12.96 -15.36 -17.05
CA GLY A 39 12.61 -15.56 -18.46
C GLY A 39 11.33 -16.36 -18.68
N CYS A 40 10.50 -16.53 -17.65
CA CYS A 40 9.21 -17.24 -17.71
C CYS A 40 8.27 -16.76 -16.59
N ASP A 41 6.96 -16.99 -16.76
CA ASP A 41 6.01 -16.70 -15.67
C ASP A 41 6.23 -17.68 -14.50
N VAL A 42 6.57 -17.13 -13.34
CA VAL A 42 6.82 -17.87 -12.10
C VAL A 42 5.53 -18.22 -11.34
N GLY A 43 4.41 -17.62 -11.71
CA GLY A 43 3.14 -17.79 -11.02
C GLY A 43 3.08 -17.09 -9.66
N LEU A 44 1.89 -17.08 -9.07
CA LEU A 44 1.63 -16.33 -7.83
C LEU A 44 2.27 -16.99 -6.60
N GLU A 45 2.23 -18.32 -6.50
CA GLU A 45 2.73 -19.04 -5.33
C GLU A 45 4.25 -18.87 -5.15
N GLN A 46 5.02 -19.08 -6.22
CA GLN A 46 6.47 -18.87 -6.20
C GLN A 46 6.82 -17.40 -5.93
N SER A 47 6.06 -16.46 -6.52
CA SER A 47 6.24 -15.02 -6.26
C SER A 47 6.06 -14.69 -4.77
N ILE A 48 4.98 -15.15 -4.13
CA ILE A 48 4.72 -14.90 -2.71
C ILE A 48 5.83 -15.49 -1.83
N GLN A 49 6.23 -16.74 -2.09
CA GLN A 49 7.32 -17.38 -1.34
C GLN A 49 8.62 -16.58 -1.46
N ASN A 50 8.96 -16.14 -2.68
CA ASN A 50 10.14 -15.33 -2.92
C ASN A 50 10.03 -13.94 -2.26
N TRP A 51 8.90 -13.27 -2.35
CA TRP A 51 8.64 -11.95 -1.76
C TRP A 51 8.83 -11.94 -0.24
N VAL A 52 8.42 -13.03 0.44
CA VAL A 52 8.68 -13.23 1.86
C VAL A 52 10.15 -13.54 2.12
N ALA A 53 10.74 -14.50 1.39
CA ALA A 53 12.10 -14.99 1.66
C ALA A 53 13.19 -13.95 1.35
N SER A 54 12.95 -13.06 0.39
CA SER A 54 13.88 -12.01 -0.04
C SER A 54 13.83 -10.74 0.82
N GLY A 55 12.89 -10.65 1.76
CA GLY A 55 12.76 -9.51 2.68
C GLY A 55 11.88 -8.36 2.16
N HIS A 56 11.38 -8.41 0.92
CA HIS A 56 10.47 -7.40 0.37
C HIS A 56 9.20 -7.26 1.20
N ALA A 57 8.60 -8.38 1.64
CA ALA A 57 7.42 -8.35 2.52
C ALA A 57 7.67 -7.59 3.83
N ARG A 58 8.88 -7.75 4.39
CA ARG A 58 9.28 -7.08 5.64
C ARG A 58 9.54 -5.60 5.39
N ARG A 59 10.23 -5.25 4.30
CA ARG A 59 10.50 -3.85 3.90
C ARG A 59 9.18 -3.10 3.76
N PHE A 60 8.30 -3.56 2.88
CA PHE A 60 6.98 -2.97 2.65
C PHE A 60 6.20 -2.82 3.97
N SER A 61 6.14 -3.87 4.79
CA SER A 61 5.40 -3.80 6.05
C SER A 61 5.96 -2.76 7.03
N ASN A 62 7.28 -2.60 7.09
CA ASN A 62 7.91 -1.61 7.95
C ASN A 62 7.64 -0.19 7.44
N ASP A 63 7.88 0.05 6.16
CA ASP A 63 7.81 1.38 5.57
C ASP A 63 6.36 1.87 5.52
N PHE A 64 5.41 0.99 5.20
CA PHE A 64 3.99 1.29 5.31
C PHE A 64 3.61 1.62 6.76
N SER A 65 4.04 0.83 7.74
CA SER A 65 3.68 1.05 9.15
C SER A 65 4.28 2.34 9.72
N GLN A 66 5.49 2.72 9.30
CA GLN A 66 6.15 3.97 9.71
C GLN A 66 5.44 5.20 9.13
N ASN A 67 4.83 5.06 7.94
CA ASN A 67 4.22 6.17 7.20
C ASN A 67 2.69 6.10 7.15
N GLN A 68 2.06 5.16 7.87
CA GLN A 68 0.63 4.87 7.75
C GLN A 68 -0.26 6.09 8.01
N GLU A 69 0.12 6.98 8.94
CA GLU A 69 -0.65 8.20 9.23
C GLU A 69 -0.71 9.13 8.00
N ASN A 70 0.42 9.30 7.30
CA ASN A 70 0.49 10.12 6.08
C ASN A 70 -0.24 9.45 4.92
N ILE A 71 -0.12 8.13 4.79
CA ILE A 71 -0.82 7.35 3.77
C ILE A 71 -2.33 7.48 3.96
N TYR A 72 -2.84 7.23 5.16
CA TYR A 72 -4.28 7.32 5.46
C TYR A 72 -4.81 8.75 5.34
N ALA A 73 -4.07 9.75 5.80
CA ALA A 73 -4.45 11.15 5.62
C ALA A 73 -4.54 11.51 4.12
N SER A 74 -3.60 11.04 3.31
CA SER A 74 -3.59 11.26 1.85
C SER A 74 -4.72 10.49 1.15
N CYS A 75 -5.07 9.29 1.63
CA CYS A 75 -6.25 8.56 1.17
C CYS A 75 -7.55 9.34 1.45
N ILE A 76 -7.66 9.99 2.61
CA ILE A 76 -8.83 10.80 2.97
C ILE A 76 -8.92 12.06 2.08
N THR A 77 -7.80 12.76 1.85
CA THR A 77 -7.78 14.02 1.10
C THR A 77 -7.89 13.85 -0.42
N SER A 78 -7.45 12.71 -0.95
CA SER A 78 -7.58 12.38 -2.38
C SER A 78 -9.02 12.01 -2.80
N CYS A 79 -9.93 11.82 -1.85
CA CYS A 79 -11.33 11.52 -2.12
C CYS A 79 -12.13 12.79 -2.47
N ASN A 80 -12.66 12.88 -3.69
CA ASN A 80 -13.62 13.91 -4.09
C ASN A 80 -15.04 13.57 -3.57
N ASP A 81 -15.37 14.08 -2.38
CA ASP A 81 -16.71 14.21 -1.80
C ASP A 81 -17.40 12.96 -1.17
N LYS A 82 -17.77 13.13 0.12
CA LYS A 82 -18.72 12.45 1.02
C LYS A 82 -18.74 10.93 1.19
N ASN A 83 -18.04 10.13 0.42
CA ASN A 83 -18.00 8.68 0.64
C ASN A 83 -16.59 8.14 0.36
N CYS A 84 -15.64 8.47 1.22
CA CYS A 84 -14.32 7.83 1.32
C CYS A 84 -14.41 6.34 1.73
N ASN A 85 -15.61 5.73 1.68
CA ASN A 85 -15.90 4.55 2.46
C ASN A 85 -15.12 3.32 2.00
N ASN A 86 -14.70 3.24 0.72
CA ASN A 86 -14.20 1.98 0.16
C ASN A 86 -12.95 2.06 -0.73
N SER A 87 -12.29 3.21 -0.93
CA SER A 87 -11.12 3.23 -1.83
C SER A 87 -10.19 4.40 -1.55
N CYS A 88 -8.99 4.12 -1.05
CA CYS A 88 -7.87 5.05 -1.21
C CYS A 88 -7.62 5.21 -2.72
N LEU A 89 -7.67 6.43 -3.25
CA LEU A 89 -7.48 6.72 -4.67
C LEU A 89 -6.02 6.95 -5.06
N LEU A 90 -5.09 6.77 -4.12
CA LEU A 90 -3.66 6.87 -4.39
C LEU A 90 -3.23 5.72 -5.32
N SER A 91 -2.45 6.06 -6.32
CA SER A 91 -1.69 5.10 -7.11
C SER A 91 -0.59 4.47 -6.25
N ILE A 92 -0.08 3.31 -6.68
CA ILE A 92 1.02 2.65 -5.96
C ILE A 92 2.28 3.54 -5.87
N ASN A 93 2.59 4.30 -6.93
CA ASN A 93 3.72 5.23 -6.93
C ASN A 93 3.55 6.34 -5.87
N GLU A 94 2.34 6.89 -5.72
CA GLU A 94 2.08 7.89 -4.66
C GLU A 94 2.25 7.27 -3.27
N VAL A 95 1.93 5.99 -3.09
CA VAL A 95 2.18 5.29 -1.83
C VAL A 95 3.66 5.02 -1.62
N HIS A 96 4.42 4.62 -2.64
CA HIS A 96 5.89 4.51 -2.54
C HIS A 96 6.54 5.85 -2.16
N ASP A 97 6.10 6.94 -2.77
CA ASP A 97 6.56 8.30 -2.44
C ASP A 97 6.25 8.65 -0.98
N LEU A 98 5.06 8.30 -0.49
CA LEU A 98 4.65 8.50 0.91
C LEU A 98 5.38 7.58 1.89
N MET A 99 5.78 6.38 1.46
CA MET A 99 6.62 5.48 2.25
C MET A 99 8.08 5.93 2.30
N GLY A 100 8.50 6.81 1.38
CA GLY A 100 9.89 7.19 1.19
C GLY A 100 10.73 6.04 0.63
N ASP A 101 10.10 5.07 -0.04
CA ASP A 101 10.79 3.93 -0.65
C ASP A 101 11.50 4.41 -1.93
N LEU A 102 12.83 4.28 -1.96
CA LEU A 102 13.67 4.62 -3.11
C LEU A 102 13.95 3.39 -3.99
N GLU A 103 13.57 2.19 -3.55
CA GLU A 103 13.74 0.94 -4.28
C GLU A 103 12.44 0.57 -5.00
N LYS A 104 12.39 0.88 -6.31
CA LYS A 104 11.43 0.28 -7.24
C LYS A 104 11.91 -1.11 -7.65
#